data_AF-A0A846U0B0-F1
#
_entry.id   AF-A0A846U0B0-F1
#
_cell.length_a   1.000
_cell.length_b   1.000
_cell.length_c   1.000
_cell.angle_alpha   90.00
_cell.angle_beta   90.00
_cell.angle_gamma   90.00
#
_symmetry.space_group_name_H-M   'P 1'
#
loop_
_entity.id
_entity.type
_entity.pdbx_description
1 polymer ?
#
loop_
_entity_poly.entity_id
_entity_poly.type
_entity_poly.pdbx_seq_one_letter_code
_entity_poly.pdbx_strand_id
1 'polypeptide(L)'
;MSLYTIVLEYGGGTYVSQTHADDKESALSSWCKTVRTDMDFGPDSCPLAEGIEQEADAARLSLLNGLQSAWSFTTLLKGQVILGHVIKTAPRPA
;
A
#
# COMPACT_ATOMS: atom_id res chain seq x y z
N MET A 1 5.60 -1.72 -16.47
CA MET A 1 5.05 -2.32 -15.24
C MET A 1 6.05 -3.20 -14.51
N SER A 2 6.30 -2.89 -13.25
CA SER A 2 7.04 -3.72 -12.28
C SER A 2 6.06 -4.38 -11.32
N LEU A 3 6.47 -5.49 -10.69
CA LEU A 3 5.73 -6.09 -9.59
C LEU A 3 5.98 -5.29 -8.31
N TYR A 4 4.92 -4.95 -7.57
CA TYR A 4 4.99 -4.33 -6.27
C TYR A 4 4.34 -5.23 -5.23
N THR A 5 4.94 -5.29 -4.05
CA THR A 5 4.36 -5.93 -2.86
C THR A 5 3.91 -4.82 -1.93
N ILE A 6 2.64 -4.84 -1.53
CA ILE A 6 2.09 -3.98 -0.49
C ILE A 6 2.04 -4.77 0.80
N VAL A 7 2.60 -4.21 1.86
CA VAL A 7 2.48 -4.73 3.24
C VAL A 7 1.74 -3.69 4.06
N LEU A 8 0.72 -4.12 4.80
CA LEU A 8 -0.09 -3.24 5.65
C LEU A 8 -0.21 -3.83 7.05
N GLU A 9 0.08 -3.03 8.07
CA GLU A 9 -0.21 -3.31 9.47
C GLU A 9 -1.46 -2.53 9.88
N TYR A 10 -2.54 -3.25 10.19
CA TYR A 10 -3.81 -2.65 10.60
C TYR A 10 -4.62 -3.62 11.46
N GLY A 11 -5.31 -3.12 12.49
CA GLY A 11 -6.22 -3.94 13.31
C GLY A 11 -5.58 -5.14 14.03
N GLY A 12 -4.25 -5.11 14.23
CA GLY A 12 -3.49 -6.22 14.83
C GLY A 12 -3.12 -7.33 13.85
N GLY A 13 -3.34 -7.15 12.56
CA GLY A 13 -2.94 -8.07 11.50
C GLY A 13 -1.93 -7.46 10.52
N THR A 14 -1.13 -8.34 9.92
CA THR A 14 -0.26 -8.05 8.77
C THR A 14 -0.94 -8.56 7.51
N TYR A 15 -1.16 -7.67 6.55
CA TYR A 15 -1.77 -7.98 5.26
C TYR A 15 -0.74 -7.78 4.16
N VAL A 16 -0.69 -8.73 3.22
CA VAL A 16 0.27 -8.70 2.12
C VAL A 16 -0.46 -8.98 0.82
N SER A 17 -0.25 -8.13 -0.18
CA SER A 17 -0.79 -8.28 -1.51
C SER A 17 0.24 -7.85 -2.55
N GLN A 18 0.04 -8.26 -3.80
CA GLN A 18 0.91 -7.87 -4.90
C GLN A 18 0.09 -7.31 -6.06
N THR A 19 0.67 -6.32 -6.74
CA THR A 19 0.07 -5.73 -7.94
C THR A 19 1.15 -5.32 -8.94
N HIS A 20 0.78 -5.28 -10.22
CA HIS A 20 1.62 -4.73 -11.27
C HIS A 20 1.27 -3.27 -11.50
N ALA A 21 2.28 -2.42 -11.55
CA ALA A 21 2.10 -0.98 -11.76
C ALA A 21 3.36 -0.37 -12.39
N ASP A 22 3.27 0.86 -12.89
CA ASP A 22 4.42 1.53 -13.48
C ASP A 22 5.31 2.19 -12.42
N ASP A 23 4.70 2.70 -11.36
CA ASP A 23 5.35 3.31 -10.20
C ASP A 23 4.65 2.91 -8.89
N LYS A 24 5.20 3.37 -7.76
CA LYS A 24 4.71 3.06 -6.41
C LYS A 24 3.35 3.72 -6.12
N GLU A 25 3.08 4.90 -6.66
CA GLU A 25 1.81 5.60 -6.52
C GLU A 25 0.67 4.84 -7.23
N SER A 26 0.91 4.45 -8.49
CA SER A 26 -0.03 3.64 -9.27
C SER A 26 -0.20 2.23 -8.68
N ALA A 27 0.82 1.67 -8.02
CA ALA A 27 0.69 0.43 -7.27
C ALA A 27 -0.32 0.56 -6.12
N LEU A 28 -0.22 1.60 -5.30
CA LEU A 28 -1.19 1.85 -4.23
C LEU A 28 -2.59 2.11 -4.77
N SER A 29 -2.74 2.95 -5.80
CA SER A 29 -4.05 3.21 -6.40
C SER A 29 -4.69 1.94 -6.94
N SER A 30 -3.91 1.09 -7.63
CA SER A 30 -4.40 -0.20 -8.12
C SER A 30 -4.82 -1.12 -6.97
N TRP A 31 -4.03 -1.21 -5.91
CA TRP A 31 -4.34 -2.06 -4.78
C TRP A 31 -5.54 -1.54 -3.97
N CYS A 32 -5.67 -0.23 -3.77
CA CYS A 32 -6.84 0.40 -3.15
C CYS A 32 -8.14 0.12 -3.90
N LYS A 33 -8.11 0.02 -5.24
CA LYS A 33 -9.27 -0.42 -6.04
C LYS A 33 -9.65 -1.87 -5.75
N THR A 34 -8.67 -2.76 -5.63
CA THR A 34 -8.89 -4.16 -5.23
C THR A 34 -9.50 -4.23 -3.84
N VAL A 35 -8.91 -3.55 -2.85
CA VAL A 35 -9.43 -3.51 -1.47
C VAL A 35 -10.90 -3.10 -1.43
N ARG A 36 -11.30 -2.06 -2.18
CA ARG A 36 -12.70 -1.61 -2.26
C ARG A 36 -13.62 -2.62 -2.93
N THR A 37 -13.13 -3.32 -3.95
CA THR A 37 -13.91 -4.26 -4.75
C THR A 37 -14.15 -5.56 -3.99
N ASP A 38 -13.09 -6.09 -3.39
CA ASP A 38 -13.08 -7.39 -2.73
C ASP A 38 -13.56 -7.29 -1.27
N MET A 39 -13.64 -6.06 -0.75
CA MET A 39 -14.06 -5.76 0.62
C MET A 39 -13.20 -6.50 1.67
N ASP A 40 -11.88 -6.54 1.44
CA ASP A 40 -10.89 -7.27 2.25
C ASP A 40 -10.94 -6.93 3.75
N PHE A 41 -11.39 -5.71 4.08
CA PHE A 41 -11.51 -5.20 5.44
C PHE A 41 -12.97 -4.92 5.83
N GLY A 42 -13.92 -5.54 5.13
CA GLY A 42 -15.36 -5.34 5.35
C GLY A 42 -15.73 -3.85 5.25
N PRO A 43 -16.51 -3.29 6.21
CA PRO A 43 -16.92 -1.89 6.20
C PRO A 43 -15.77 -0.87 6.14
N ASP A 44 -14.56 -1.30 6.51
CA ASP A 44 -13.39 -0.43 6.58
C ASP A 44 -12.61 -0.35 5.27
N SER A 45 -12.96 -1.17 4.27
CA SER A 45 -12.26 -1.23 2.98
C SER A 45 -12.26 0.10 2.23
N CYS A 46 -13.42 0.76 2.12
CA CYS A 46 -13.53 2.06 1.46
C CYS A 46 -12.77 3.18 2.19
N PRO A 47 -13.01 3.45 3.48
CA PRO A 47 -12.31 4.53 4.18
C PRO A 47 -10.81 4.26 4.36
N LEU A 48 -10.40 2.99 4.47
CA LEU A 48 -8.99 2.59 4.44
C LEU A 48 -8.34 2.99 3.11
N ALA A 49 -8.93 2.56 2.00
CA ALA A 49 -8.40 2.84 0.67
C ALA A 49 -8.34 4.35 0.37
N GLU A 50 -9.35 5.12 0.80
CA GLU A 50 -9.35 6.59 0.69
C GLU A 50 -8.21 7.23 1.49
N GLY A 51 -8.03 6.82 2.75
CA GLY A 51 -6.96 7.34 3.60
C GLY A 51 -5.56 7.06 3.03
N ILE A 52 -5.38 5.91 2.37
CA ILE A 52 -4.10 5.53 1.75
C ILE A 52 -3.86 6.29 0.44
N GLU A 53 -4.88 6.49 -0.38
CA GLU A 53 -4.75 7.27 -1.62
C GLU A 53 -4.40 8.73 -1.32
N GLN A 54 -4.97 9.33 -0.27
CA GLN A 54 -4.59 10.68 0.15
C GLN A 54 -3.11 10.81 0.54
N GLU A 55 -2.52 9.76 1.13
CA GLU A 55 -1.07 9.72 1.42
C GLU A 55 -0.25 9.65 0.13
N ALA A 56 -0.68 8.83 -0.83
CA ALA A 56 -0.01 8.69 -2.12
C ALA A 56 -0.06 10.00 -2.93
N ASP A 57 -1.23 10.63 -3.02
CA ASP A 57 -1.45 11.88 -3.77
C ASP A 57 -0.68 13.06 -3.15
N ALA A 58 -0.54 13.08 -1.83
CA ALA A 58 0.27 14.06 -1.12
C ALA A 58 1.78 13.78 -1.22
N ALA A 59 2.20 12.77 -2.00
CA ALA A 59 3.58 12.32 -2.14
C ALA A 59 4.24 11.96 -0.79
N ARG A 60 3.47 11.47 0.18
CA ARG A 60 3.93 11.10 1.53
C ARG A 60 4.53 9.69 1.62
N LEU A 61 4.93 9.13 0.47
CA LEU A 61 5.66 7.87 0.39
C LEU A 61 7.16 8.10 0.66
N SER A 62 7.58 7.87 1.90
CA SER A 62 8.96 8.09 2.33
C SER A 62 9.86 6.92 1.92
N LEU A 63 10.90 7.17 1.14
CA LEU A 63 11.91 6.15 0.82
C LEU A 63 12.61 5.71 2.11
N LEU A 64 12.68 4.40 2.34
CA LEU A 64 13.36 3.86 3.51
C LEU A 64 14.88 3.99 3.37
N ASN A 65 15.54 4.40 4.46
CA ASN A 65 16.99 4.64 4.47
C ASN A 65 17.78 3.40 4.04
N GLY A 66 18.70 3.59 3.09
CA GLY A 66 19.55 2.53 2.55
C GLY A 66 18.87 1.63 1.51
N LEU A 67 17.60 1.88 1.17
CA LEU A 67 16.85 1.13 0.14
C LEU A 67 16.59 2.01 -1.08
N GLN A 68 16.42 1.36 -2.24
CA GLN A 68 16.06 2.02 -3.50
C GLN A 68 14.66 1.64 -3.99
N SER A 69 14.03 0.66 -3.33
CA SER A 69 12.85 -0.03 -3.82
C SER A 69 11.75 -0.18 -2.77
N ALA A 70 11.87 0.46 -1.60
CA ALA A 70 10.92 0.33 -0.52
C ALA A 70 10.55 1.69 0.06
N TRP A 71 9.26 1.96 0.09
CA TRP A 71 8.69 3.20 0.61
C TRP A 71 7.73 2.89 1.74
N SER A 72 7.66 3.79 2.71
CA SER A 72 6.74 3.72 3.84
C SER A 72 5.72 4.84 3.76
N PHE A 73 4.51 4.55 4.24
CA PHE A 73 3.49 5.55 4.50
C PHE A 73 2.78 5.23 5.81
N THR A 74 2.11 6.23 6.36
CA THR A 74 1.26 6.07 7.54
C THR A 74 -0.03 6.83 7.32
N THR A 75 -1.15 6.23 7.69
CA THR A 75 -2.44 6.92 7.69
C THR A 75 -3.19 6.60 8.98
N LEU A 76 -4.34 7.25 9.18
CA LEU A 76 -5.20 7.05 10.33
C LEU A 76 -6.57 6.56 9.87
N LEU A 77 -7.07 5.52 10.52
CA LEU A 77 -8.46 5.09 10.36
C LEU A 77 -9.07 4.89 11.75
N LYS A 78 -10.14 5.62 12.04
CA LYS A 78 -10.83 5.57 13.34
C LYS A 78 -9.90 5.75 14.56
N GLY A 79 -8.90 6.62 14.42
CA GLY A 79 -7.90 6.89 15.47
C GLY A 79 -6.83 5.82 15.64
N GLN A 80 -6.83 4.77 14.80
CA GLN A 80 -5.78 3.76 14.76
C GLN A 80 -4.76 4.11 13.68
N VAL A 81 -3.48 3.94 14.02
CA VAL A 81 -2.37 4.10 13.07
C VAL A 81 -2.34 2.88 12.16
N ILE A 82 -2.26 3.16 10.87
CA ILE A 82 -1.97 2.19 9.83
C ILE A 82 -0.54 2.46 9.36
N LEU A 83 0.29 1.42 9.36
CA LEU A 83 1.62 1.46 8.79
C LEU A 83 1.61 0.65 7.50
N GLY A 84 2.07 1.23 6.41
CA GLY A 84 2.13 0.54 5.13
C GLY A 84 3.48 0.69 4.45
N HIS A 85 3.82 -0.34 3.68
CA HIS A 85 5.01 -0.38 2.85
C HIS A 85 4.64 -0.75 1.41
N VAL A 86 5.26 -0.05 0.47
CA VAL A 86 5.20 -0.36 -0.96
C VAL A 86 6.60 -0.78 -1.38
N ILE A 87 6.75 -1.98 -1.91
CA ILE A 87 8.05 -2.56 -2.21
C ILE A 87 8.09 -2.98 -3.68
N LYS A 88 8.89 -2.29 -4.48
CA LYS A 88 9.20 -2.70 -5.85
C LYS A 88 9.98 -4.01 -5.79
N THR A 89 9.33 -5.08 -6.25
CA THR A 89 9.82 -6.45 -6.17
C THR A 89 10.44 -6.83 -7.51
N ALA A 90 11.70 -7.27 -7.50
CA ALA A 90 12.29 -7.85 -8.69
C ALA A 90 11.67 -9.23 -8.94
N PRO A 91 11.23 -9.56 -10.17
CA PRO A 91 10.90 -10.93 -10.50
C PRO A 91 12.14 -11.82 -10.31
N ARG A 92 11.97 -13.07 -9.88
CA ARG A 92 13.10 -14.02 -9.82
C ARG A 92 13.75 -14.11 -11.21
N PRO A 93 15.09 -14.10 -11.30
CA PRO A 93 15.76 -14.55 -12.50
C PRO A 93 15.29 -15.97 -12.85
N ALA A 94 15.06 -16.22 -14.13
CA ALA A 94 14.75 -17.55 -14.66
C ALA A 94 15.92 -18.51 -14.49
#